data_AF-A0A7S1WB76-F1
#
_entry.id   AF-A0A7S1WB76-F1
#
_cell.length_a   1.000
_cell.length_b   1.000
_cell.length_c   1.000
_cell.angle_alpha   90.00
_cell.angle_beta   90.00
_cell.angle_gamma   90.00
#
_symmetry.space_group_name_H-M   'P 1'
#
loop_
_entity.id
_entity.type
_entity.pdbx_description
1 polymer ?
#
loop_
_entity_poly.entity_id
_entity_poly.type
_entity_poly.pdbx_seq_one_letter_code
_entity_poly.pdbx_strand_id
1 'polypeptide(L)'
;GLRPPGGEAMLPSSRGRLAHLLRRQDAGGVKPQLAAGHSRFERGELRRGLRRGSSGSSASTAGRTVDVAVIGGGVVGCGVLRALTLKGYSAVLLEKGPSLAGSRASGGNTGIACTAAGIAEGSLERRCLLRGLGMNAEVYERLNVPRDPQGALYVAWTAEELLRLQQLAQEHRAEGDGCAEMLSQEE
;
A
#
# COMPACT_ATOMS: atom_id res chain seq x y z
N GLY A 1 60.79 18.85 -17.01
CA GLY A 1 60.16 20.13 -16.59
C GLY A 1 59.14 20.52 -17.64
N LEU A 2 58.02 21.14 -17.34
CA LEU A 2 57.54 21.78 -16.12
C LEU A 2 56.00 21.78 -16.18
N ARG A 3 55.37 21.48 -15.05
CA ARG A 3 53.94 21.70 -14.78
C ARG A 3 53.58 23.17 -15.01
N PRO A 4 52.34 23.50 -15.43
CA PRO A 4 51.77 24.81 -15.15
C PRO A 4 51.53 24.95 -13.63
N PRO A 5 51.71 26.15 -13.05
CA PRO A 5 51.72 26.34 -11.60
C PRO A 5 50.30 26.48 -11.04
N GLY A 6 50.08 25.84 -9.90
CA GLY A 6 49.29 26.39 -8.80
C GLY A 6 47.86 26.80 -9.10
N GLY A 7 46.99 25.81 -9.27
CA GLY A 7 45.60 25.91 -8.84
C GLY A 7 45.25 24.55 -8.29
N GLU A 8 45.22 24.41 -6.96
CA GLU A 8 44.53 23.28 -6.36
C GLU A 8 43.15 23.23 -6.99
N ALA A 9 42.88 22.19 -7.79
CA ALA A 9 41.51 21.80 -8.06
C ALA A 9 40.98 21.29 -6.72
N MET A 10 40.59 22.25 -5.87
CA MET A 10 39.79 22.04 -4.70
C MET A 10 38.53 21.35 -5.20
N LEU A 11 38.51 20.02 -5.08
CA LEU A 11 37.29 19.24 -5.19
C LEU A 11 36.28 19.95 -4.29
N PRO A 12 35.11 20.37 -4.79
CA PRO A 12 34.16 21.08 -3.94
C PRO A 12 33.78 20.17 -2.79
N SER A 13 34.19 20.57 -1.59
CA SER A 13 33.71 20.08 -0.32
C SER A 13 32.18 20.11 -0.31
N SER A 14 31.56 18.98 0.04
CA SER A 14 30.11 18.78 0.22
C SER A 14 29.21 19.25 -0.93
N ARG A 15 29.06 18.43 -1.99
CA ARG A 15 27.84 18.43 -2.84
C ARG A 15 26.65 17.81 -2.07
N GLY A 16 26.40 18.34 -0.87
CA GLY A 16 25.60 17.72 0.18
C GLY A 16 24.10 17.98 0.01
N ARG A 17 23.31 16.94 0.26
CA ARG A 17 21.85 16.93 0.36
C ARG A 17 21.31 18.18 1.10
N LEU A 18 20.17 18.72 0.67
CA LEU A 18 19.61 19.95 1.25
C LEU A 18 18.64 19.70 2.41
N ALA A 19 17.80 18.66 2.32
CA ALA A 19 16.89 18.25 3.39
C ALA A 19 16.31 16.86 3.09
N HIS A 20 15.59 16.32 4.08
CA HIS A 20 14.88 15.07 3.98
C HIS A 20 13.40 15.22 4.35
N LEU A 21 12.56 14.37 3.77
CA LEU A 21 11.20 14.14 4.25
C LEU A 21 11.10 12.69 4.68
N LEU A 22 11.03 12.46 5.99
CA LEU A 22 10.75 11.16 6.57
C LEU A 22 9.24 10.98 6.62
N ARG A 23 8.77 9.85 6.12
CA ARG A 23 7.35 9.50 6.16
C ARG A 23 7.17 8.13 6.78
N ARG A 24 6.73 8.10 8.04
CA ARG A 24 6.55 6.85 8.82
C ARG A 24 5.29 6.10 8.34
N GLN A 25 5.28 4.76 8.44
CA GLN A 25 4.11 3.96 8.02
C GLN A 25 2.99 3.94 9.07
N ASP A 26 3.32 4.00 10.36
CA ASP A 26 2.39 3.72 11.46
C ASP A 26 2.27 4.87 12.49
N ALA A 27 2.71 6.09 12.16
CA ALA A 27 2.86 7.20 13.12
C ALA A 27 1.56 7.93 13.54
N GLY A 28 0.39 7.34 13.28
CA GLY A 28 -0.90 7.79 13.82
C GLY A 28 -1.38 9.13 13.26
N GLY A 29 -2.42 9.12 12.42
CA GLY A 29 -3.05 10.38 12.01
C GLY A 29 -4.23 10.26 11.07
N VAL A 30 -4.18 9.34 10.10
CA VAL A 30 -5.29 9.18 9.15
C VAL A 30 -6.43 8.45 9.85
N LYS A 31 -7.29 9.20 10.55
CA LYS A 31 -8.60 8.69 10.97
C LYS A 31 -9.33 8.31 9.70
N PRO A 32 -9.66 7.03 9.47
CA PRO A 32 -10.48 6.70 8.33
C PRO A 32 -11.78 7.49 8.49
N GLN A 33 -12.16 8.27 7.49
CA GLN A 33 -13.57 8.64 7.33
C GLN A 33 -14.31 7.35 6.98
N LEU A 34 -14.51 6.52 7.99
CA LEU A 34 -15.47 5.43 7.95
C LEU A 34 -16.82 6.11 7.77
N ALA A 35 -17.40 5.98 6.59
CA ALA A 35 -18.84 6.14 6.46
C ALA A 35 -19.47 5.19 7.50
N ALA A 36 -20.23 5.77 8.43
CA ALA A 36 -20.84 5.07 9.54
C ALA A 36 -21.84 4.01 9.02
N GLY A 37 -21.33 2.81 8.78
CA GLY A 37 -22.10 1.62 8.44
C GLY A 37 -21.74 0.53 9.44
N HIS A 38 -22.37 0.59 10.61
CA HIS A 38 -22.21 -0.40 11.67
C HIS A 38 -22.67 -1.77 11.18
N SER A 39 -21.77 -2.75 11.19
CA SER A 39 -22.16 -4.14 11.42
C SER A 39 -21.23 -4.71 12.48
N ARG A 40 -21.78 -4.79 13.69
CA ARG A 40 -21.22 -5.50 14.83
C ARG A 40 -20.85 -6.91 14.37
N PHE A 41 -19.56 -7.24 14.44
CA PHE A 41 -19.05 -8.56 14.08
C PHE A 41 -19.45 -9.54 15.20
N GLU A 42 -20.61 -10.17 15.07
CA GLU A 42 -20.91 -11.34 15.89
C GLU A 42 -20.08 -12.51 15.37
N ARG A 43 -19.44 -13.24 16.29
CA ARG A 43 -18.68 -14.47 16.03
C ARG A 43 -19.63 -15.61 15.64
N GLY A 44 -20.34 -15.46 14.53
CA GLY A 44 -21.21 -16.46 13.93
C GLY A 44 -20.41 -17.36 13.00
N GLU A 45 -20.06 -18.53 13.50
CA GLU A 45 -19.70 -19.76 12.77
C GLU A 45 -19.09 -19.60 11.36
N LEU A 46 -17.76 -19.69 11.30
CA LEU A 46 -17.03 -20.08 10.10
C LEU A 46 -17.56 -21.45 9.61
N ARG A 47 -18.60 -21.44 8.78
CA ARG A 47 -19.02 -22.62 8.03
C ARG A 47 -17.91 -22.95 7.03
N ARG A 48 -17.14 -23.99 7.38
CA ARG A 48 -16.09 -24.63 6.58
C ARG A 48 -16.50 -24.74 5.11
N GLY A 49 -15.82 -23.99 4.27
CA GLY A 49 -16.01 -23.98 2.82
C GLY A 49 -14.75 -24.20 2.01
N LEU A 50 -13.65 -24.72 2.60
CA LEU A 50 -12.50 -25.17 1.82
C LEU A 50 -12.51 -26.71 1.77
N ARG A 51 -13.41 -27.28 0.95
CA ARG A 51 -13.33 -28.70 0.60
C ARG A 51 -12.26 -28.84 -0.49
N ARG A 52 -11.09 -29.39 -0.12
CA ARG A 52 -10.23 -30.07 -1.09
C ARG A 52 -11.07 -31.19 -1.72
N GLY A 53 -11.25 -31.16 -3.03
CA GLY A 53 -11.99 -32.18 -3.75
C GLY A 53 -11.33 -33.55 -3.54
N SER A 54 -11.98 -34.41 -2.74
CA SER A 54 -11.72 -35.84 -2.73
C SER A 54 -12.39 -36.43 -3.97
N SER A 55 -11.58 -37.06 -4.82
CA SER A 55 -12.02 -37.86 -5.97
C SER A 55 -13.03 -38.93 -5.55
N GLY A 56 -14.23 -38.92 -6.15
CA GLY A 56 -15.18 -40.03 -6.08
C GLY A 56 -16.58 -39.66 -5.58
N SER A 57 -17.37 -39.00 -6.43
CA SER A 57 -18.84 -39.09 -6.45
C SER A 57 -19.33 -38.33 -7.67
N SER A 58 -20.12 -38.99 -8.52
CA SER A 58 -20.78 -38.38 -9.69
C SER A 58 -21.78 -37.32 -9.21
N ALA A 59 -21.28 -36.11 -8.97
CA ALA A 59 -22.11 -34.97 -8.65
C ALA A 59 -22.70 -34.45 -9.96
N SER A 60 -24.03 -34.45 -10.02
CA SER A 60 -24.80 -33.76 -11.05
C SER A 60 -24.19 -32.38 -11.34
N THR A 61 -23.93 -32.09 -12.62
CA THR A 61 -23.47 -30.80 -13.14
C THR A 61 -24.55 -29.72 -13.05
N ALA A 62 -25.28 -29.66 -11.93
CA ALA A 62 -26.11 -28.51 -11.61
C ALA A 62 -25.13 -27.36 -11.36
N GLY A 63 -25.04 -26.44 -12.32
CA GLY A 63 -24.21 -25.25 -12.21
C GLY A 63 -24.48 -24.57 -10.88
N ARG A 64 -23.45 -24.41 -10.06
CA ARG A 64 -23.59 -23.72 -8.77
C ARG A 64 -23.93 -22.27 -9.06
N THR A 65 -25.16 -21.88 -8.76
CA THR A 65 -25.58 -20.48 -8.81
C THR A 65 -24.87 -19.72 -7.69
N VAL A 66 -24.27 -18.59 -8.04
CA VAL A 66 -23.60 -17.65 -7.13
C VAL A 66 -24.07 -16.24 -7.48
N ASP A 67 -24.05 -15.34 -6.51
CA ASP A 67 -24.50 -13.96 -6.71
C ASP A 67 -23.48 -13.16 -7.53
N VAL A 68 -22.18 -13.43 -7.30
CA VAL A 68 -21.09 -12.68 -7.92
C VAL A 68 -19.94 -13.61 -8.34
N ALA A 69 -19.43 -13.40 -9.56
CA ALA A 69 -18.16 -13.95 -10.01
C ALA A 69 -17.10 -12.85 -10.08
N VAL A 70 -15.98 -13.03 -9.37
CA VAL A 70 -14.81 -12.15 -9.41
C VAL A 70 -13.77 -12.79 -10.34
N ILE A 71 -13.33 -12.07 -11.36
CA ILE A 71 -12.34 -12.55 -12.33
C ILE A 71 -10.97 -11.93 -12.02
N GLY A 72 -9.98 -12.77 -11.75
CA GLY A 72 -8.61 -12.40 -11.42
C GLY A 72 -8.30 -12.53 -9.92
N GLY A 73 -7.43 -13.46 -9.57
CA GLY A 73 -6.97 -13.76 -8.21
C GLY A 73 -5.74 -12.95 -7.77
N GLY A 74 -5.59 -11.73 -8.27
CA GLY A 74 -4.61 -10.77 -7.74
C GLY A 74 -5.05 -10.15 -6.42
N VAL A 75 -4.23 -9.27 -5.84
CA VAL A 75 -4.51 -8.63 -4.53
C VAL A 75 -5.86 -7.90 -4.50
N VAL A 76 -6.23 -7.24 -5.60
CA VAL A 76 -7.51 -6.54 -5.73
C VAL A 76 -8.68 -7.51 -5.76
N GLY A 77 -8.63 -8.55 -6.60
CA GLY A 77 -9.71 -9.53 -6.71
C GLY A 77 -9.92 -10.33 -5.43
N CYS A 78 -8.84 -10.71 -4.75
CA CYS A 78 -8.90 -11.32 -3.41
C CYS A 78 -9.52 -10.37 -2.38
N GLY A 79 -9.18 -9.08 -2.41
CA GLY A 79 -9.78 -8.06 -1.56
C GLY A 79 -11.28 -7.89 -1.81
N VAL A 80 -11.69 -7.84 -3.07
CA VAL A 80 -13.10 -7.75 -3.49
C VAL A 80 -13.89 -8.99 -3.04
N LEU A 81 -13.36 -10.20 -3.31
CA LEU A 81 -13.99 -11.44 -2.86
C LEU A 81 -14.19 -11.43 -1.34
N ARG A 82 -13.15 -11.08 -0.57
CA ARG A 82 -13.23 -10.99 0.89
C ARG A 82 -14.32 -10.00 1.33
N ALA A 83 -14.37 -8.81 0.72
CA ALA A 83 -15.36 -7.79 1.07
C ALA A 83 -16.80 -8.24 0.75
N LEU A 84 -17.02 -8.93 -0.36
CA LEU A 84 -18.33 -9.47 -0.73
C LEU A 84 -18.76 -10.61 0.19
N THR A 85 -17.87 -11.56 0.47
CA THR A 85 -18.16 -12.69 1.37
C THR A 85 -18.47 -12.20 2.79
N LEU A 86 -17.74 -11.20 3.30
CA LEU A 86 -18.02 -10.61 4.60
C LEU A 86 -19.36 -9.86 4.66
N LYS A 87 -19.91 -9.46 3.52
CA LYS A 87 -21.27 -8.88 3.41
C LYS A 87 -22.36 -9.94 3.21
N GLY A 88 -22.01 -11.23 3.19
CA GLY A 88 -22.95 -12.35 3.07
C GLY A 88 -23.27 -12.78 1.64
N TYR A 89 -22.61 -12.22 0.61
CA TYR A 89 -22.80 -12.66 -0.77
C TYR A 89 -22.16 -14.03 -1.02
N SER A 90 -22.86 -14.88 -1.78
CA SER A 90 -22.29 -16.09 -2.36
C SER A 90 -21.43 -15.69 -3.56
N ALA A 91 -20.11 -15.68 -3.40
CA ALA A 91 -19.18 -15.24 -4.44
C ALA A 91 -18.16 -16.33 -4.82
N VAL A 92 -17.77 -16.36 -6.09
CA VAL A 92 -16.70 -17.22 -6.62
C VAL A 92 -15.57 -16.37 -7.18
N LEU A 93 -14.33 -16.84 -7.04
CA LEU A 93 -13.15 -16.24 -7.64
C LEU A 93 -12.60 -17.16 -8.73
N LEU A 94 -12.39 -16.61 -9.92
CA LEU A 94 -11.80 -17.31 -11.05
C LEU A 94 -10.42 -16.73 -11.34
N GLU A 95 -9.38 -17.55 -11.20
CA GLU A 95 -7.99 -17.20 -11.54
C GLU A 95 -7.46 -18.19 -12.57
N LYS A 96 -6.83 -17.66 -13.63
CA LYS A 96 -6.22 -18.47 -14.69
C LYS A 96 -4.91 -19.11 -14.23
N GLY A 97 -4.15 -18.40 -13.42
CA GLY A 97 -2.84 -18.78 -12.90
C GLY A 97 -2.91 -19.89 -11.85
N PRO A 98 -1.77 -20.54 -11.59
CA PRO A 98 -1.70 -21.68 -10.68
C PRO A 98 -1.79 -21.28 -9.20
N SER A 99 -1.69 -19.99 -8.88
CA SER A 99 -1.71 -19.48 -7.51
C SER A 99 -2.34 -18.08 -7.46
N LEU A 100 -2.94 -17.76 -6.31
CA LEU A 100 -3.44 -16.42 -6.01
C LEU A 100 -2.28 -15.47 -5.74
N ALA A 101 -2.35 -14.26 -6.28
CA ALA A 101 -1.38 -13.18 -6.11
C ALA A 101 0.11 -13.55 -6.39
N GLY A 102 0.41 -14.74 -6.90
CA GLY A 102 1.78 -15.25 -7.02
C GLY A 102 2.51 -14.86 -8.30
N SER A 103 1.88 -14.13 -9.22
CA SER A 103 2.49 -13.74 -10.49
C SER A 103 2.01 -12.36 -10.98
N ARG A 104 2.65 -11.85 -12.04
CA ARG A 104 2.35 -10.55 -12.68
C ARG A 104 2.44 -9.39 -11.66
N ALA A 105 1.54 -8.42 -11.74
CA ALA A 105 1.60 -7.21 -10.92
C ALA A 105 1.52 -7.48 -9.40
N SER A 106 0.70 -8.44 -8.96
CA SER A 106 0.57 -8.75 -7.53
C SER A 106 1.75 -9.54 -6.96
N GLY A 107 2.36 -10.41 -7.74
CA GLY A 107 3.54 -11.17 -7.29
C GLY A 107 4.88 -10.48 -7.55
N GLY A 108 4.92 -9.54 -8.51
CA GLY A 108 6.14 -8.87 -8.96
C GLY A 108 6.25 -7.39 -8.55
N ASN A 109 5.44 -6.92 -7.60
CA ASN A 109 5.63 -5.58 -7.03
C ASN A 109 6.76 -5.59 -5.99
N THR A 110 7.19 -4.40 -5.58
CA THR A 110 8.30 -4.21 -4.62
C THR A 110 7.97 -4.60 -3.19
N GLY A 111 6.69 -4.83 -2.86
CA GLY A 111 6.22 -5.05 -1.50
C GLY A 111 6.18 -3.78 -0.63
N ILE A 112 6.48 -2.61 -1.20
CA ILE A 112 6.49 -1.34 -0.45
C ILE A 112 5.07 -0.78 -0.35
N ALA A 113 4.61 -0.51 0.86
CA ALA A 113 3.35 0.22 1.08
C ALA A 113 3.51 1.68 0.59
N CYS A 114 2.78 2.02 -0.48
CA CYS A 114 2.86 3.33 -1.09
C CYS A 114 2.38 4.44 -0.13
N THR A 115 3.06 5.58 -0.18
CA THR A 115 2.85 6.71 0.71
C THR A 115 1.91 7.78 0.18
N ALA A 116 1.40 7.62 -1.04
CA ALA A 116 0.66 8.64 -1.80
C ALA A 116 1.47 9.89 -2.21
N ALA A 117 2.80 9.86 -2.05
CA ALA A 117 3.66 10.96 -2.48
C ALA A 117 3.60 11.19 -4.00
N GLY A 118 3.40 12.44 -4.42
CA GLY A 118 3.36 12.83 -5.84
C GLY A 118 2.11 12.40 -6.60
N ILE A 119 1.11 11.82 -5.92
CA ILE A 119 -0.17 11.46 -6.54
C ILE A 119 -1.10 12.68 -6.52
N ALA A 120 -1.68 13.00 -7.68
CA ALA A 120 -2.53 14.17 -7.85
C ALA A 120 -3.66 14.24 -6.80
N GLU A 121 -3.84 15.42 -6.21
CA GLU A 121 -4.92 15.72 -5.28
C GLU A 121 -6.30 15.43 -5.89
N GLY A 122 -7.24 14.98 -5.05
CA GLY A 122 -8.60 14.66 -5.48
C GLY A 122 -8.72 13.44 -6.41
N SER A 123 -7.62 12.79 -6.80
CA SER A 123 -7.67 11.56 -7.60
C SER A 123 -8.26 10.38 -6.82
N LEU A 124 -8.83 9.41 -7.54
CA LEU A 124 -9.29 8.16 -6.93
C LEU A 124 -8.11 7.39 -6.32
N GLU A 125 -6.97 7.39 -6.98
CA GLU A 125 -5.75 6.75 -6.51
C GLU A 125 -5.31 7.30 -5.16
N ARG A 126 -5.19 8.63 -5.02
CA ARG A 126 -4.82 9.28 -3.76
C ARG A 126 -5.81 8.94 -2.65
N ARG A 127 -7.12 9.02 -2.91
CA ARG A 127 -8.15 8.64 -1.92
C ARG A 127 -8.05 7.19 -1.48
N CYS A 128 -7.77 6.27 -2.41
CA CYS A 128 -7.59 4.86 -2.09
C CYS A 128 -6.34 4.62 -1.24
N LEU A 129 -5.23 5.27 -1.57
CA LEU A 129 -3.98 5.17 -0.83
C LEU A 129 -4.13 5.71 0.59
N LEU A 130 -4.66 6.93 0.77
CA LEU A 130 -4.89 7.53 2.09
C LEU A 130 -5.81 6.66 2.95
N ARG A 131 -6.89 6.12 2.36
CA ARG A 131 -7.78 5.18 3.08
C ARG A 131 -7.04 3.90 3.46
N GLY A 132 -6.25 3.35 2.55
CA GLY A 132 -5.44 2.16 2.80
C GLY A 132 -4.45 2.37 3.95
N LEU A 133 -3.77 3.52 3.98
CA LEU A 133 -2.84 3.89 5.03
C LEU A 133 -3.49 3.86 6.43
N GLY A 134 -4.72 4.34 6.57
CA GLY A 134 -5.48 4.26 7.83
C GLY A 134 -5.95 2.85 8.23
N MET A 135 -5.84 1.86 7.34
CA MET A 135 -6.32 0.48 7.57
C MET A 135 -5.19 -0.56 7.56
N ASN A 136 -4.05 -0.24 6.96
CA ASN A 136 -3.00 -1.19 6.61
C ASN A 136 -2.44 -1.93 7.83
N ALA A 137 -2.08 -1.23 8.90
CA ALA A 137 -1.50 -1.85 10.10
C ALA A 137 -2.41 -2.95 10.69
N GLU A 138 -3.70 -2.64 10.88
CA GLU A 138 -4.69 -3.58 11.37
C GLU A 138 -4.92 -4.75 10.40
N VAL A 139 -4.97 -4.48 9.09
CA VAL A 139 -5.16 -5.52 8.07
C VAL A 139 -3.96 -6.46 8.04
N TYR A 140 -2.73 -5.94 8.08
CA TYR A 140 -1.52 -6.74 8.09
C TYR A 140 -1.44 -7.62 9.34
N GLU A 141 -1.78 -7.08 10.50
CA GLU A 141 -1.85 -7.85 11.75
C GLU A 141 -2.90 -8.96 11.66
N ARG A 142 -4.14 -8.63 11.28
CA ARG A 142 -5.24 -9.62 11.19
C ARG A 142 -4.99 -10.72 10.18
N LEU A 143 -4.23 -10.44 9.13
CA LEU A 143 -3.91 -11.39 8.07
C LEU A 143 -2.53 -12.04 8.26
N ASN A 144 -1.82 -11.74 9.37
CA ASN A 144 -0.46 -12.19 9.64
C ASN A 144 0.49 -11.94 8.45
N VAL A 145 0.39 -10.75 7.83
CA VAL A 145 1.26 -10.33 6.73
C VAL A 145 2.59 -9.87 7.33
N PRO A 146 3.73 -10.48 6.98
CA PRO A 146 5.03 -9.98 7.39
C PRO A 146 5.24 -8.56 6.87
N ARG A 147 5.67 -7.65 7.75
CA ARG A 147 5.95 -6.25 7.39
C ARG A 147 7.14 -5.69 8.16
N ASP A 148 7.76 -4.68 7.56
CA ASP A 148 8.78 -3.86 8.20
C ASP A 148 8.34 -2.37 8.16
N PRO A 149 7.92 -1.77 9.29
CA PRO A 149 7.26 -0.46 9.31
C PRO A 149 8.25 0.72 9.28
N GLN A 150 9.29 0.66 8.43
CA GLN A 150 10.36 1.67 8.38
C GLN A 150 9.96 3.01 7.74
N GLY A 151 8.81 3.08 7.06
CA GLY A 151 8.42 4.29 6.34
C GLY A 151 9.15 4.46 5.00
N ALA A 152 9.25 5.71 4.55
CA ALA A 152 10.01 6.12 3.37
C ALA A 152 10.79 7.41 3.69
N LEU A 153 11.99 7.53 3.13
CA LEU A 153 12.81 8.73 3.19
C LEU A 153 12.94 9.33 1.80
N TYR A 154 12.45 10.55 1.63
CA TYR A 154 12.67 11.34 0.43
C TYR A 154 13.83 12.31 0.66
N VAL A 155 14.67 12.49 -0.34
CA VAL A 155 15.88 13.31 -0.24
C VAL A 155 15.83 14.39 -1.32
N ALA A 156 16.16 15.62 -0.95
CA ALA A 156 16.36 16.70 -1.90
C ALA A 156 17.86 16.96 -2.10
N TRP A 157 18.30 16.96 -3.36
CA TRP A 157 19.65 17.35 -3.78
C TRP A 157 19.68 18.73 -4.43
N THR A 158 18.52 19.25 -4.84
CA THR A 158 18.37 20.57 -5.47
C THR A 158 17.34 21.44 -4.73
N ALA A 159 17.44 22.77 -4.89
CA ALA A 159 16.51 23.70 -4.28
C ALA A 159 15.06 23.49 -4.77
N GLU A 160 14.89 23.05 -6.03
CA GLU A 160 13.58 22.71 -6.58
C GLU A 160 13.00 21.46 -5.90
N GLU A 161 13.79 20.41 -5.71
CA GLU A 161 13.36 19.22 -4.97
C GLU A 161 13.02 19.55 -3.51
N LEU A 162 13.78 20.46 -2.88
CA LEU A 162 13.48 20.92 -1.52
C LEU A 162 12.09 21.57 -1.43
N LEU A 163 11.78 22.48 -2.37
CA LEU A 163 10.46 23.11 -2.46
C LEU A 163 9.36 22.07 -2.68
N ARG A 164 9.62 21.05 -3.51
CA ARG A 164 8.69 19.92 -3.71
C ARG A 164 8.46 19.10 -2.45
N LEU A 165 9.50 18.80 -1.67
CA LEU A 165 9.34 18.08 -0.40
C LEU A 165 8.56 18.91 0.64
N GLN A 166 8.80 20.22 0.71
CA GLN A 166 8.05 21.11 1.57
C GLN A 166 6.57 21.19 1.19
N GLN A 167 6.28 21.29 -0.11
CA GLN A 167 4.91 21.23 -0.63
C GLN A 167 4.25 19.90 -0.25
N LEU A 168 4.92 18.78 -0.52
CA LEU A 168 4.42 17.45 -0.20
C LEU A 168 4.11 17.30 1.30
N ALA A 169 5.00 17.79 2.18
CA ALA A 169 4.76 17.79 3.62
C ALA A 169 3.51 18.60 4.03
N GLN A 170 3.24 19.72 3.35
CA GLN A 170 2.03 20.50 3.57
C GLN A 170 0.77 19.78 3.10
N GLU A 171 0.81 19.15 1.93
CA GLU A 171 -0.29 18.35 1.37
C GLU A 171 -0.69 17.21 2.31
N HIS A 172 0.30 16.43 2.79
CA HIS A 172 0.06 15.36 3.76
C HIS A 172 -0.60 15.89 5.05
N ARG A 173 -0.11 17.00 5.60
CA ARG A 173 -0.69 17.62 6.81
C ARG A 173 -2.12 18.11 6.58
N ALA A 174 -2.41 18.73 5.43
CA ALA A 174 -3.74 19.24 5.11
C ALA A 174 -4.78 18.11 5.03
N GLU A 175 -4.37 16.91 4.62
CA GLU A 175 -5.23 15.73 4.52
C GLU A 175 -5.27 14.88 5.81
N GLY A 176 -4.62 15.34 6.88
CA GLY A 176 -4.57 14.66 8.17
C GLY A 176 -3.57 13.49 8.24
N ASP A 177 -2.68 13.35 7.26
CA ASP A 177 -1.53 12.45 7.35
C ASP A 177 -0.40 13.11 8.15
N GLY A 178 -0.41 12.88 9.47
CA GLY A 178 0.61 13.34 10.40
C GLY A 178 1.94 12.57 10.33
N CYS A 179 2.10 11.63 9.41
CA CYS A 179 3.27 10.76 9.39
C CYS A 179 4.46 11.34 8.61
N ALA A 180 4.30 12.51 7.97
CA ALA A 180 5.33 13.18 7.18
C ALA A 180 6.02 14.29 8.00
N GLU A 181 7.33 14.16 8.15
CA GLU A 181 8.20 15.04 8.92
C GLU A 181 9.37 15.54 8.05
N MET A 182 9.57 16.86 8.01
CA MET A 182 10.76 17.44 7.40
C MET A 182 11.93 17.30 8.37
N LEU A 183 13.03 16.70 7.92
CA LEU A 183 14.27 16.63 8.68
C LEU A 183 15.32 17.55 8.05
N SER A 184 16.23 18.04 8.90
CA SER A 184 17.41 18.77 8.46
C SER A 184 18.39 17.86 7.71
N GLN A 185 19.48 18.43 7.21
CA GLN A 185 20.54 17.66 6.54
C GLN A 185 21.33 16.76 7.51
N GLU A 186 21.36 17.11 8.80
CA GLU A 186 22.19 16.47 9.83
C GLU A 186 21.49 15.28 10.51
N GLU A 187 20.17 15.16 10.32
CA GLU A 187 19.29 14.11 10.85
C GLU A 187 19.07 12.97 9.84
#